data_AF-A0ABD3GCJ1-F1
#
_entry.id   AF-A0ABD3GCJ1-F1
#
_cell.length_a   1.000
_cell.length_b   1.000
_cell.length_c   1.000
_cell.angle_alpha   90.00
_cell.angle_beta   90.00
_cell.angle_gamma   90.00
#
_symmetry.space_group_name_H-M   'P 1'
#
loop_
_entity.id
_entity.type
_entity.pdbx_description
1 polymer ?
#
loop_
_entity_poly.entity_id
_entity_poly.type
_entity_poly.pdbx_seq_one_letter_code
_entity_poly.pdbx_strand_id
1 'polypeptide(L)'
;MLTKTEVVEDDGEGNVAINHTVGNSEGQTTETLDTEKYSFQFTGLNHVAFCCESLERSLEFYCGLLGLKTNVDRPDLPYRGAWLFLGAEGIHIMEVPNPDPVKGRPANGGSDRHACLNVTNVDHLKTALEKAGIEYQLSPVPSIFFRDPDGNGIEIIEV
;
A
#
# COMPACT_ATOMS: atom_id res chain seq x y z
N MET A 1 -27.31 -14.94 8.90
CA MET A 1 -26.28 -16.00 8.95
C MET A 1 -24.94 -15.28 9.07
N LEU A 2 -24.23 -15.43 10.19
CA LEU A 2 -22.92 -14.79 10.39
C LEU A 2 -21.84 -15.79 9.98
N THR A 3 -21.05 -15.46 8.96
CA THR A 3 -19.85 -16.22 8.59
C THR A 3 -18.67 -15.63 9.34
N LYS A 4 -18.01 -16.42 10.17
CA LYS A 4 -16.76 -16.03 10.83
C LYS A 4 -15.61 -16.71 10.10
N THR A 5 -14.72 -15.92 9.51
CA THR A 5 -13.45 -16.40 8.97
C THR A 5 -12.39 -16.17 10.03
N GLU A 6 -11.75 -17.25 10.48
CA GLU A 6 -10.61 -17.19 11.38
C GLU A 6 -9.37 -17.67 10.62
N VAL A 7 -8.33 -16.85 10.61
CA VAL A 7 -6.99 -17.26 10.20
C VAL A 7 -6.38 -17.96 11.40
N VAL A 8 -6.10 -19.26 11.29
CA VAL A 8 -5.39 -20.02 12.33
C VAL A 8 -3.89 -19.96 12.01
N GLU A 9 -3.07 -19.80 13.05
CA GLU A 9 -1.62 -19.63 12.91
C GLU A 9 -0.94 -20.84 12.24
N ASP A 10 0.10 -20.50 11.50
CA ASP A 10 1.04 -21.35 10.75
C ASP A 10 1.46 -22.59 11.56
N ASP A 11 1.32 -23.78 10.96
CA ASP A 11 1.73 -25.07 11.53
C ASP A 11 3.27 -25.25 11.55
N GLY A 12 4.01 -24.24 11.08
CA GLY A 12 5.46 -24.28 10.95
C GLY A 12 5.92 -24.90 9.63
N GLU A 13 4.98 -25.27 8.75
CA GLU A 13 5.23 -25.79 7.40
C GLU A 13 4.80 -24.80 6.30
N GLY A 14 4.33 -23.60 6.65
CA GLY A 14 3.97 -22.54 5.68
C GLY A 14 2.54 -22.65 5.15
N ASN A 15 1.71 -23.51 5.75
CA ASN A 15 0.31 -23.68 5.38
C ASN A 15 -0.60 -22.79 6.23
N VAL A 16 -1.47 -22.01 5.57
CA VAL A 16 -2.54 -21.27 6.26
C VAL A 16 -3.84 -22.06 6.15
N ALA A 17 -4.33 -22.58 7.28
CA ALA A 17 -5.66 -23.17 7.36
C ALA A 17 -6.72 -22.06 7.50
N ILE A 18 -7.61 -21.93 6.51
CA ILE A 18 -8.77 -21.02 6.59
C ILE A 18 -9.98 -21.83 7.03
N ASN A 19 -10.40 -21.65 8.28
CA ASN A 19 -11.61 -22.32 8.77
C ASN A 19 -12.86 -21.55 8.33
N HIS A 20 -13.67 -22.18 7.47
CA HIS A 20 -15.00 -21.69 7.11
C HIS A 20 -16.05 -22.28 8.06
N THR A 21 -16.48 -21.53 9.08
CA THR A 21 -17.63 -21.96 9.89
C THR A 21 -18.93 -21.46 9.27
N VAL A 22 -19.67 -22.35 8.60
CA VAL A 22 -21.05 -22.09 8.18
C VAL A 22 -21.98 -22.59 9.28
N GLY A 23 -22.63 -21.68 9.99
CA GLY A 23 -23.60 -22.06 11.02
C GLY A 23 -24.85 -22.68 10.41
N ASN A 24 -24.95 -24.02 10.41
CA ASN A 24 -26.22 -24.73 10.35
C ASN A 24 -26.19 -25.94 11.29
N SER A 25 -27.35 -26.47 11.66
CA SER A 25 -27.55 -27.50 12.71
C SER A 25 -26.92 -28.89 12.45
N GLU A 26 -26.03 -29.01 11.47
CA GLU A 26 -25.35 -30.25 11.09
C GLU A 26 -23.86 -29.94 10.89
N GLY A 27 -23.01 -30.44 11.79
CA GLY A 27 -21.57 -30.69 11.58
C GLY A 27 -20.67 -29.51 11.17
N GLN A 28 -19.64 -29.22 11.98
CA GLN A 28 -18.51 -28.40 11.54
C GLN A 28 -17.78 -29.09 10.38
N THR A 29 -17.64 -28.40 9.25
CA THR A 29 -16.76 -28.81 8.14
C THR A 29 -15.55 -27.87 8.12
N THR A 30 -14.35 -28.43 8.23
CA THR A 30 -13.08 -27.72 8.08
C THR A 30 -12.52 -28.02 6.69
N GLU A 31 -12.41 -27.01 5.83
CA GLU A 31 -11.71 -27.11 4.55
C GLU A 31 -10.28 -26.58 4.74
N THR A 32 -9.28 -27.46 4.59
CA THR A 32 -7.87 -27.05 4.58
C THR A 32 -7.48 -26.62 3.16
N LEU A 33 -6.90 -25.42 3.02
CA LEU A 33 -6.34 -24.98 1.74
C LEU A 33 -5.00 -25.69 1.50
N ASP A 34 -4.95 -26.52 0.47
CA ASP A 34 -3.72 -27.14 -0.01
C ASP A 34 -2.87 -26.08 -0.74
N THR A 35 -1.79 -25.62 -0.10
CA THR A 35 -0.90 -24.59 -0.66
C THR A 35 0.12 -25.17 -1.64
N GLU A 36 0.38 -26.48 -1.60
CA GLU A 36 1.27 -27.24 -2.51
C GLU A 36 0.64 -27.50 -3.89
N LYS A 37 -0.62 -27.12 -4.07
CA LYS A 37 -1.37 -27.27 -5.33
C LYS A 37 -0.82 -26.41 -6.48
N TYR A 38 -0.05 -25.36 -6.19
CA TYR A 38 0.28 -24.33 -7.17
C TYR A 38 1.75 -24.41 -7.59
N SER A 39 2.01 -24.52 -8.90
CA SER A 39 3.36 -24.56 -9.47
C SER A 39 3.96 -23.16 -9.67
N PHE A 40 3.65 -22.21 -8.80
CA PHE A 40 4.18 -20.84 -8.84
C PHE A 40 4.46 -20.32 -7.43
N GLN A 41 5.43 -19.42 -7.31
CA GLN A 41 5.80 -18.78 -6.06
C GLN A 41 5.85 -17.26 -6.24
N PHE A 42 5.32 -16.52 -5.27
CA PHE A 42 5.51 -15.08 -5.19
C PHE A 42 6.85 -14.77 -4.54
N THR A 43 7.66 -13.92 -5.17
CA THR A 43 9.02 -13.60 -4.70
C THR A 43 9.10 -12.27 -3.95
N GLY A 44 8.00 -11.52 -3.87
CA GLY A 44 7.93 -10.24 -3.18
C GLY A 44 6.92 -9.27 -3.81
N LEU A 45 6.85 -8.07 -3.25
CA LEU A 45 6.15 -6.93 -3.85
C LEU A 45 7.08 -6.28 -4.88
N ASN A 46 6.61 -6.05 -6.11
CA ASN A 46 7.44 -5.36 -7.10
C ASN A 46 7.22 -3.85 -7.05
N HIS A 47 5.97 -3.40 -7.10
CA HIS A 47 5.61 -1.99 -6.99
C HIS A 47 4.17 -1.81 -6.54
N VAL A 48 3.87 -0.60 -6.07
CA VAL A 48 2.51 -0.09 -5.89
C VAL A 48 2.20 0.94 -6.96
N ALA A 49 0.97 0.97 -7.45
CA ALA A 49 0.56 1.92 -8.48
C ALA A 49 -0.33 3.01 -7.91
N PHE A 50 -0.06 4.26 -8.29
CA PHE A 50 -0.83 5.44 -7.92
C PHE A 50 -1.29 6.18 -9.16
N CYS A 51 -2.56 6.55 -9.19
CA CYS A 51 -3.10 7.41 -10.24
C CYS A 51 -2.87 8.87 -9.86
N CYS A 52 -2.54 9.71 -10.84
CA CYS A 52 -2.44 11.14 -10.66
C CYS A 52 -3.14 11.91 -11.79
N GLU A 53 -3.57 13.13 -11.48
CA GLU A 53 -4.11 14.08 -12.45
C GLU A 53 -3.00 14.81 -13.23
N SER A 54 -1.84 15.02 -12.59
CA SER A 54 -0.69 15.72 -13.19
C SER A 54 0.61 15.05 -12.79
N LEU A 55 1.34 14.56 -13.79
CA LEU A 55 2.65 13.93 -13.57
C LEU A 55 3.65 14.91 -12.93
N GLU A 56 3.64 16.17 -13.35
CA GLU A 56 4.52 17.22 -12.80
C GLU A 56 4.30 17.41 -11.31
N ARG A 57 3.04 17.58 -10.89
CA ARG A 57 2.69 17.71 -9.46
C ARG A 57 3.12 16.50 -8.65
N SER A 58 2.94 15.29 -9.21
CA SER A 58 3.41 14.07 -8.55
C SER A 58 4.94 14.05 -8.43
N LEU A 59 5.69 14.43 -9.47
CA LEU A 59 7.15 14.46 -9.40
C LEU A 59 7.69 15.53 -8.44
N GLU A 60 7.06 16.70 -8.38
CA GLU A 60 7.39 17.72 -7.37
C GLU A 60 7.19 17.18 -5.95
N PHE A 61 6.13 16.42 -5.71
CA PHE A 61 5.88 15.78 -4.43
C PHE A 61 6.86 14.63 -4.15
N TYR A 62 6.88 13.60 -4.98
CA TYR A 62 7.64 12.38 -4.70
C TYR A 62 9.15 12.57 -4.85
N CYS A 63 9.61 13.29 -5.88
CA CYS A 63 11.04 13.53 -6.09
C CYS A 63 11.51 14.79 -5.37
N GLY A 64 10.72 15.86 -5.39
CA GLY A 64 11.10 17.13 -4.77
C GLY A 64 10.99 17.11 -3.25
N LEU A 65 9.82 16.76 -2.71
CA LEU A 65 9.59 16.75 -1.26
C LEU A 65 10.08 15.46 -0.59
N LEU A 66 9.73 14.28 -1.12
CA LEU A 66 10.10 12.99 -0.52
C LEU A 66 11.49 12.49 -0.93
N GLY A 67 12.13 13.11 -1.93
CA GLY A 67 13.49 12.78 -2.35
C GLY A 67 13.62 11.46 -3.10
N LEU A 68 12.52 10.87 -3.58
CA LEU A 68 12.56 9.63 -4.36
C LEU A 68 13.21 9.88 -5.74
N LYS A 69 13.86 8.84 -6.26
CA LYS A 69 14.54 8.91 -7.56
C LYS A 69 13.70 8.25 -8.63
N THR A 70 13.60 8.87 -9.79
CA THR A 70 12.96 8.28 -10.97
C THR A 70 13.81 7.13 -11.53
N ASN A 71 13.15 6.05 -11.91
CA ASN A 71 13.69 4.98 -12.72
C ASN A 71 13.47 5.31 -14.21
N VAL A 72 14.58 5.46 -14.93
CA VAL A 72 14.60 5.82 -16.37
C VAL A 72 14.35 4.63 -17.29
N ASP A 73 14.33 3.41 -16.76
CA ASP A 73 14.09 2.18 -17.52
C ASP A 73 12.60 1.89 -17.74
N ARG A 74 11.71 2.81 -17.34
CA ARG A 74 10.27 2.70 -17.61
C ARG A 74 10.08 2.61 -19.14
N PRO A 75 9.47 1.53 -19.66
CA PRO A 75 9.19 1.41 -21.08
C PRO A 75 8.18 2.47 -21.52
N ASP A 76 8.10 2.69 -22.82
CA ASP A 76 7.03 3.50 -23.37
C ASP A 76 5.69 2.76 -23.16
N LEU A 77 4.73 3.45 -22.54
CA LEU A 77 3.43 2.93 -22.16
C LEU A 77 2.36 3.85 -22.75
N PRO A 78 1.10 3.39 -22.95
CA PRO A 78 0.05 4.18 -23.60
C PRO A 78 -0.48 5.36 -22.75
N TYR A 79 0.27 5.76 -21.71
CA TYR A 79 0.00 6.88 -20.83
C TYR A 79 1.30 7.44 -20.25
N ARG A 80 1.27 8.73 -19.91
CA ARG A 80 2.35 9.42 -19.20
C ARG A 80 2.46 8.87 -17.78
N GLY A 81 3.68 8.82 -17.26
CA GLY A 81 3.91 8.29 -15.92
C GLY A 81 5.39 8.22 -15.57
N ALA A 82 5.67 7.78 -14.36
CA ALA A 82 7.02 7.56 -13.86
C ALA A 82 7.09 6.28 -13.03
N TRP A 83 8.24 5.63 -13.06
CA TRP A 83 8.62 4.65 -12.05
C TRP A 83 9.55 5.34 -11.06
N LEU A 84 9.34 5.13 -9.77
CA LEU A 84 10.15 5.68 -8.70
C LEU A 84 10.78 4.55 -7.91
N PHE A 85 12.06 4.67 -7.58
CA PHE A 85 12.78 3.70 -6.77
C PHE A 85 12.39 3.82 -5.30
N LEU A 86 12.17 2.68 -4.66
CA LEU A 86 12.00 2.52 -3.22
C LEU A 86 12.74 1.26 -2.76
N GLY A 87 14.08 1.31 -2.75
CA GLY A 87 14.87 0.11 -2.47
C GLY A 87 14.76 -0.91 -3.61
N ALA A 88 14.30 -2.13 -3.30
CA ALA A 88 14.06 -3.17 -4.29
C ALA A 88 12.67 -3.06 -4.93
N GLU A 89 11.76 -2.36 -4.27
CA GLU A 89 10.41 -2.06 -4.69
C GLU A 89 10.34 -0.73 -5.46
N GLY A 90 9.16 -0.41 -5.99
CA GLY A 90 8.92 0.87 -6.64
C GLY A 90 7.52 1.43 -6.47
N ILE A 91 7.37 2.70 -6.87
CA ILE A 91 6.08 3.34 -7.06
C ILE A 91 5.89 3.59 -8.55
N HIS A 92 4.76 3.15 -9.09
CA HIS A 92 4.33 3.45 -10.45
C HIS A 92 3.31 4.58 -10.44
N ILE A 93 3.76 5.78 -10.81
CA ILE A 93 2.89 6.93 -11.02
C ILE A 93 2.30 6.84 -12.43
N MET A 94 0.97 6.85 -12.51
CA MET A 94 0.21 6.77 -13.76
C MET A 94 -0.66 8.03 -13.91
N GLU A 95 -0.41 8.83 -14.94
CA GLU A 95 -1.26 9.98 -15.26
C GLU A 95 -2.47 9.49 -16.07
N VAL A 96 -3.46 8.99 -15.35
CA VAL A 96 -4.68 8.37 -15.88
C VAL A 96 -5.88 8.75 -15.00
N PRO A 97 -7.13 8.65 -15.51
CA PRO A 97 -8.31 8.94 -14.70
C PRO A 97 -8.34 8.09 -13.42
N ASN A 98 -8.38 8.75 -12.27
CA ASN A 98 -8.47 8.08 -10.98
C ASN A 98 -9.87 7.45 -10.81
N PRO A 99 -9.99 6.12 -10.65
CA PRO A 99 -11.28 5.47 -10.45
C PRO A 99 -11.83 5.66 -9.02
N ASP A 100 -10.99 6.05 -8.06
CA ASP A 100 -11.37 6.19 -6.66
C ASP A 100 -12.00 7.56 -6.35
N PRO A 101 -12.96 7.61 -5.41
CA PRO A 101 -13.52 8.89 -4.97
C PRO A 101 -12.47 9.69 -4.22
N VAL A 102 -12.16 10.90 -4.69
CA VAL A 102 -11.23 11.83 -4.00
C VAL A 102 -11.88 12.64 -2.87
N LYS A 103 -13.22 12.58 -2.74
CA LYS A 103 -14.01 13.25 -1.68
C LYS A 103 -14.70 12.23 -0.79
N GLY A 104 -14.91 12.60 0.47
CA GLY A 104 -15.59 11.74 1.45
C GLY A 104 -14.72 10.59 1.98
N ARG A 105 -13.40 10.61 1.70
CA ARG A 105 -12.43 9.71 2.32
C ARG A 105 -12.08 10.22 3.72
N PRO A 106 -11.64 9.34 4.64
CA PRO A 106 -11.04 9.77 5.89
C PRO A 106 -9.90 10.76 5.64
N ALA A 107 -9.72 11.75 6.52
CA ALA A 107 -8.74 12.81 6.33
C ALA A 107 -7.32 12.26 6.06
N ASN A 108 -6.95 11.16 6.72
CA ASN A 108 -5.69 10.44 6.51
C ASN A 108 -5.89 9.01 5.99
N GLY A 109 -4.79 8.38 5.60
CA GLY A 109 -4.76 7.03 5.03
C GLY A 109 -4.94 5.88 6.04
N GLY A 110 -4.93 6.13 7.36
CA GLY A 110 -4.84 5.07 8.36
C GLY A 110 -6.06 4.15 8.46
N SER A 111 -7.23 4.61 8.04
CA SER A 111 -8.45 3.79 7.90
C SER A 111 -8.89 3.66 6.44
N ASP A 112 -7.95 3.80 5.52
CA ASP A 112 -8.17 3.78 4.07
C ASP A 112 -7.08 2.94 3.38
N ARG A 113 -7.19 2.74 2.08
CA ARG A 113 -6.16 2.08 1.27
C ARG A 113 -4.90 2.95 1.25
N HIS A 114 -3.75 2.33 1.51
CA HIS A 114 -2.46 3.00 1.48
C HIS A 114 -1.34 2.04 1.06
N ALA A 115 -0.23 2.60 0.63
CA ALA A 115 1.05 1.89 0.59
C ALA A 115 1.88 2.29 1.81
N CYS A 116 2.48 1.31 2.49
CA CYS A 116 3.39 1.56 3.58
C CYS A 116 4.83 1.54 3.07
N LEU A 117 5.56 2.64 3.32
CA LEU A 117 6.94 2.82 2.90
C LEU A 117 7.85 2.89 4.13
N ASN A 118 9.09 2.46 3.94
CA ASN A 118 10.11 2.51 4.96
C ASN A 118 10.91 3.81 4.87
N VAL A 119 11.23 4.40 6.02
CA VAL A 119 12.13 5.55 6.12
C VAL A 119 13.18 5.31 7.20
N THR A 120 14.34 5.94 7.10
CA THR A 120 15.39 5.85 8.12
C THR A 120 15.24 6.88 9.24
N ASN A 121 14.39 7.89 9.05
CA ASN A 121 14.15 8.98 10.02
C ASN A 121 12.80 9.65 9.75
N VAL A 122 11.79 9.28 10.54
CA VAL A 122 10.42 9.80 10.39
C VAL A 122 10.30 11.25 10.83
N ASP A 123 11.12 11.71 11.78
CA ASP A 123 11.03 13.08 12.31
C ASP A 123 11.53 14.14 11.32
N HIS A 124 12.56 13.82 10.54
CA HIS A 124 12.99 14.65 9.41
C HIS A 124 11.90 14.74 8.34
N LEU A 125 11.20 13.62 8.07
CA LEU A 125 10.07 13.62 7.14
C LEU A 125 8.92 14.48 7.65
N LYS A 126 8.51 14.35 8.93
CA LYS A 126 7.48 15.20 9.54
C LYS A 126 7.81 16.68 9.36
N THR A 127 9.05 17.07 9.65
CA THR A 127 9.52 18.45 9.48
C THR A 127 9.38 18.93 8.03
N ALA A 128 9.63 18.07 7.04
CA ALA A 128 9.44 18.39 5.63
C ALA A 128 7.96 18.56 5.27
N LEU A 129 7.09 17.65 5.75
CA LEU A 129 5.64 17.73 5.54
C LEU A 129 5.05 19.00 6.15
N GLU A 130 5.42 19.35 7.39
CA GLU A 130 4.97 20.58 8.07
C GLU A 130 5.35 21.83 7.28
N LYS A 131 6.59 21.91 6.78
CA LYS A 131 7.07 23.04 5.96
C LYS A 131 6.32 23.16 4.63
N ALA A 132 5.88 22.03 4.08
CA ALA A 132 5.09 21.97 2.86
C ALA A 132 3.59 22.17 3.10
N GLY A 133 3.14 22.31 4.36
CA GLY A 133 1.73 22.46 4.73
C GLY A 133 0.91 21.19 4.52
N ILE A 134 1.55 20.02 4.56
CA ILE A 134 0.90 18.72 4.40
C ILE A 134 0.55 18.17 5.79
N GLU A 135 -0.73 17.95 6.02
CA GLU A 135 -1.22 17.32 7.24
C GLU A 135 -0.87 15.82 7.28
N TYR A 136 -0.48 15.33 8.45
CA TYR A 136 -0.27 13.91 8.71
C TYR A 136 -0.88 13.50 10.04
N GLN A 137 -1.19 12.21 10.20
CA GLN A 137 -1.66 11.63 11.46
C GLN A 137 -0.63 10.65 12.01
N LEU A 138 -0.42 10.69 13.32
CA LEU A 138 0.30 9.65 14.04
C LEU A 138 -0.58 8.40 14.21
N SER A 139 0.05 7.24 14.08
CA SER A 139 -0.53 5.94 14.44
C SER A 139 -0.26 5.61 15.91
N PRO A 140 -1.03 4.70 16.53
CA PRO A 140 -0.68 4.11 17.83
C PRO A 140 0.62 3.29 17.81
N VAL A 141 1.02 2.78 16.64
CA VAL A 141 2.35 2.23 16.37
C VAL A 141 3.27 3.35 15.84
N PRO A 142 4.60 3.18 15.78
CA PRO A 142 5.53 4.20 15.28
C PRO A 142 5.43 4.46 13.76
N SER A 143 4.24 4.81 13.26
CA SER A 143 3.97 5.15 11.86
C SER A 143 3.24 6.47 11.72
N ILE A 144 3.39 7.12 10.56
CA ILE A 144 2.61 8.30 10.17
C ILE A 144 1.84 8.04 8.89
N PHE A 145 0.67 8.67 8.77
CA PHE A 145 -0.18 8.61 7.59
C PHE A 145 -0.38 9.99 6.99
N PHE A 146 -0.25 10.12 5.68
CA PHE A 146 -0.61 11.33 4.93
C PHE A 146 -1.12 10.95 3.54
N ARG A 147 -1.47 11.96 2.74
CA ARG A 147 -1.88 11.79 1.35
C ARG A 147 -0.96 12.55 0.41
N ASP A 148 -0.80 12.03 -0.79
CA ASP A 148 -0.21 12.76 -1.91
C ASP A 148 -1.19 13.81 -2.48
N PRO A 149 -0.78 14.60 -3.49
CA PRO A 149 -1.63 15.63 -4.11
C PRO A 149 -2.92 15.12 -4.75
N ASP A 150 -3.02 13.83 -5.05
CA ASP A 150 -4.15 13.17 -5.71
C ASP A 150 -4.98 12.31 -4.75
N GLY A 151 -4.62 12.34 -3.45
CA GLY A 151 -5.33 11.65 -2.38
C GLY A 151 -4.91 10.20 -2.17
N ASN A 152 -3.84 9.72 -2.80
CA ASN A 152 -3.28 8.39 -2.56
C ASN A 152 -2.78 8.31 -1.12
N GLY A 153 -3.18 7.26 -0.39
CA GLY A 153 -2.78 7.05 0.99
C GLY A 153 -1.34 6.56 1.11
N ILE A 154 -0.56 7.20 1.99
CA ILE A 154 0.82 6.83 2.28
C ILE A 154 0.95 6.62 3.78
N GLU A 155 1.43 5.44 4.17
CA GLU A 155 1.92 5.14 5.51
C GLU A 155 3.44 5.15 5.49
N ILE A 156 4.07 5.64 6.55
CA ILE A 156 5.52 5.59 6.74
C ILE A 156 5.85 4.93 8.05
N ILE A 157 6.73 3.93 8.01
CA ILE A 157 7.32 3.27 9.18
C ILE A 157 8.83 3.52 9.18
N GLU A 158 9.37 3.85 10.36
CA GLU A 158 10.82 3.92 10.54
C GLU A 158 11.39 2.51 10.74
N VAL A 159 12.40 2.13 9.95
CA VAL A 159 13.09 0.82 10.01
C VAL A 159 14.61 0.96 10.07
#